data_AF-A0A0H5Q0S0-F1
#
_entry.id   AF-A0A0H5Q0S0-F1
#
_cell.length_a   1.000
_cell.length_b   1.000
_cell.length_c   1.000
_cell.angle_alpha   90.00
_cell.angle_beta   90.00
_cell.angle_gamma   90.00
#
_symmetry.space_group_name_H-M   'P 1'
#
loop_
_entity.id
_entity.type
_entity.pdbx_description
1 polymer ?
#
loop_
_entity_poly.entity_id
_entity_poly.type
_entity_poly.pdbx_seq_one_letter_code
_entity_poly.pdbx_strand_id
1 'polypeptide(L)' 'MTDEEKEKNIKAMRYAIHSNELEGYIYTDEEKEILFKITTGELTVDEALKIFKIH' A
#
# COMPACT_ATOMS: atom_id res chain seq x y z
N MET A 1 -14.89 2.82 -6.80
CA MET A 1 -14.74 1.98 -5.61
C MET A 1 -15.69 2.47 -4.55
N THR A 2 -16.50 1.59 -3.98
CA THR A 2 -17.38 1.90 -2.85
C THR A 2 -16.59 2.03 -1.55
N ASP A 3 -17.20 2.57 -0.51
CA ASP A 3 -16.53 2.67 0.80
C ASP A 3 -16.28 1.28 1.42
N GLU A 4 -17.18 0.33 1.20
CA GLU A 4 -17.00 -1.07 1.61
C GLU A 4 -15.80 -1.74 0.91
N GLU A 5 -15.63 -1.49 -0.40
CA GLU A 5 -14.49 -1.98 -1.17
C GLU A 5 -13.18 -1.36 -0.66
N LYS A 6 -13.18 -0.06 -0.36
CA LYS A 6 -12.02 0.63 0.23
C LYS A 6 -11.62 0.03 1.57
N GLU A 7 -12.59 -0.17 2.47
CA GLU A 7 -12.32 -0.75 3.79
C GLU A 7 -11.74 -2.17 3.68
N LYS A 8 -12.33 -3.00 2.81
CA LYS A 8 -11.82 -4.35 2.52
C LYS A 8 -10.38 -4.31 2.01
N ASN A 9 -10.08 -3.42 1.07
CA ASN A 9 -8.74 -3.29 0.49
C ASN A 9 -7.73 -2.77 1.53
N ILE A 10 -8.10 -1.80 2.36
CA ILE A 10 -7.26 -1.30 3.47
C ILE A 10 -6.93 -2.43 4.44
N LYS A 11 -7.90 -3.28 4.79
CA LYS A 11 -7.66 -4.42 5.68
C LYS A 11 -6.69 -5.43 5.04
N ALA A 12 -6.85 -5.73 3.75
CA ALA A 12 -5.93 -6.59 3.02
C ALA A 12 -4.50 -6.02 2.98
N MET A 13 -4.37 -4.71 2.74
CA MET A 13 -3.06 -4.04 2.73
C MET A 13 -2.39 -4.06 4.10
N ARG A 14 -3.14 -3.83 5.19
CA ARG A 14 -2.61 -3.96 6.56
C ARG A 14 -2.08 -5.37 6.84
N TYR A 15 -2.80 -6.39 6.39
CA TYR A 15 -2.36 -7.77 6.52
C TYR A 15 -1.06 -8.02 5.75
N ALA A 16 -0.97 -7.55 4.50
CA ALA A 16 0.23 -7.71 3.67
C ALA A 16 1.46 -7.02 4.30
N ILE A 17 1.30 -5.76 4.75
CA ILE A 17 2.35 -5.02 5.47
C ILE A 17 2.81 -5.81 6.69
N HIS A 18 1.88 -6.24 7.54
CA HIS A 18 2.21 -6.97 8.75
C HIS A 18 2.91 -8.31 8.47
N SER A 19 2.47 -9.04 7.43
CA SER A 19 3.12 -10.29 7.02
C SER A 19 4.59 -10.08 6.65
N ASN A 20 4.90 -9.02 5.90
CA ASN A 20 6.28 -8.69 5.54
C ASN A 20 7.09 -8.18 6.74
N GLU A 21 6.45 -7.46 7.68
CA GLU A 21 7.09 -7.05 8.95
C GLU A 21 7.50 -8.26 9.81
N LEU A 22 6.73 -9.36 9.80
CA LEU A 22 7.11 -10.61 10.46
C LEU A 22 8.34 -11.28 9.84
N GLU A 23 8.61 -11.04 8.55
CA GLU A 23 9.81 -11.51 7.85
C GLU A 23 11.01 -10.57 8.03
N GLY A 24 10.86 -9.50 8.80
CA GLY A 24 11.92 -8.55 9.14
C GLY A 24 11.98 -7.32 8.24
N TYR A 25 11.03 -7.14 7.31
CA TYR A 25 10.95 -5.90 6.52
C TYR A 25 10.38 -4.76 7.37
N ILE A 26 11.05 -3.62 7.42
CA ILE A 26 10.54 -2.44 8.16
C ILE A 26 10.11 -1.39 7.15
N TYR A 27 8.79 -1.22 7.00
CA TYR A 27 8.23 -0.15 6.19
C TYR A 27 8.36 1.20 6.90
N THR A 28 8.82 2.19 6.16
CA THR A 28 8.75 3.60 6.53
C THR A 28 7.31 4.12 6.46
N ASP A 29 7.05 5.24 7.15
CA ASP A 29 5.73 5.89 7.10
C ASP A 29 5.37 6.35 5.67
N GLU A 30 6.35 6.80 4.89
CA GLU A 30 6.17 7.21 3.50
C GLU A 30 5.76 6.02 2.62
N GLU A 31 6.41 4.86 2.76
CA GLU A 31 6.02 3.65 2.04
C GLU A 31 4.60 3.21 2.40
N LYS A 32 4.24 3.23 3.69
CA LYS A 32 2.88 2.90 4.14
C LYS A 32 1.86 3.85 3.52
N GLU A 33 2.14 5.15 3.50
CA GLU A 33 1.27 6.15 2.90
C GLU A 33 1.04 5.89 1.40
N ILE A 34 2.11 5.61 0.64
CA ILE A 34 2.02 5.30 -0.79
C ILE A 34 1.19 4.04 -1.02
N LEU A 35 1.45 2.97 -0.26
CA LEU A 35 0.69 1.72 -0.36
C LEU A 35 -0.80 1.92 -0.08
N PHE A 36 -1.16 2.75 0.90
CA PHE A 36 -2.55 3.07 1.17
C PHE A 36 -3.19 3.93 0.07
N LYS A 37 -2.47 4.90 -0.50
CA LYS A 37 -2.97 5.68 -1.65
C LYS A 37 -3.24 4.80 -2.88
N ILE A 38 -2.41 3.79 -3.13
CA ILE A 38 -2.68 2.78 -4.16
C ILE A 38 -3.96 2.01 -3.83
N THR A 39 -4.08 1.57 -2.58
CA THR A 39 -5.20 0.77 -2.07
C THR A 39 -6.54 1.52 -2.16
N THR A 40 -6.54 2.84 -1.93
CA THR A 40 -7.73 3.70 -2.02
C THR A 40 -8.01 4.25 -3.41
N GLY A 41 -7.11 3.99 -4.37
CA GLY A 41 -7.21 4.47 -5.75
C GLY A 41 -6.84 5.94 -5.93
N GLU A 42 -6.22 6.56 -4.93
CA GLU A 42 -5.67 7.93 -5.00
C GLU A 42 -4.38 7.99 -5.83
N LEU A 43 -3.71 6.84 -5.99
CA LEU A 43 -2.47 6.71 -6.75
C LEU A 43 -2.52 5.42 -7.59
N THR A 44 -2.11 5.48 -8.84
CA THR A 44 -1.96 4.27 -9.67
C THR A 44 -0.66 3.53 -9.35
N VAL A 45 -0.58 2.24 -9.68
CA VAL A 45 0.66 1.47 -9.53
C VAL A 45 1.78 2.08 -10.37
N ASP A 46 1.49 2.53 -11.60
CA ASP A 46 2.49 3.16 -12.48
C ASP A 46 3.05 4.47 -11.91
N GLU A 47 2.23 5.26 -11.22
CA GLU A 47 2.69 6.44 -10.49
C GLU A 47 3.54 6.05 -9.28
N ALA A 48 3.18 4.99 -8.56
CA ALA A 48 3.96 4.48 -7.42
C ALA A 48 5.35 4.00 -7.84
N LEU A 49 5.44 3.26 -8.95
CA LEU A 49 6.71 2.72 -9.45
C LEU A 49 7.71 3.83 -9.77
N LYS A 50 7.22 4.97 -10.29
CA LYS A 50 8.05 6.16 -10.53
C LYS A 50 8.58 6.77 -9.22
N ILE A 51 7.77 6.78 -8.16
CA ILE A 51 8.18 7.27 -6.83
C ILE A 51 9.26 6.36 -6.23
N PHE A 52 9.04 5.04 -6.29
CA PHE A 52 10.01 4.06 -5.79
C PHE A 52 11.27 3.92 -6.67
N LYS A 53 11.31 4.59 -7.83
CA LYS A 53 12.39 4.49 -8.83
C LYS A 53 12.66 3.04 -9.25
N ILE A 54 11.61 2.23 -9.28
CA ILE A 54 11.65 0.85 -9.76
C ILE A 54 11.37 0.91 -11.26
N HIS A 55 12.26 0.33 -12.07
CA HIS A 55 12.20 0.30 -13.54
C HIS A 55 11.80 -1.07 -14.05
#